data_AF-A0A1Q4FVC5-F1
#
_entry.id   AF-A0A1Q4FVC5-F1
#
_cell.length_a   1.000
_cell.length_b   1.000
_cell.length_c   1.000
_cell.angle_alpha   90.00
_cell.angle_beta   90.00
_cell.angle_gamma   90.00
#
_symmetry.space_group_name_H-M   'P 1'
#
loop_
_entity.id
_entity.type
_entity.pdbx_description
1 polymer ?
#
loop_
_entity_poly.entity_id
_entity_poly.type
_entity_poly.pdbx_seq_one_letter_code
_entity_poly.pdbx_strand_id
1 'polypeptide(L)'
;MNAAPDNPIWQALRSDHAALGAGDDCAAAYRAEVAPFVGVAAADARCGEALAALLGERETCYLVGVIPPQVPGWQLHDHGVIDQMVCAAVPEVPPGPPVVELGAGHLDDMLALTALVYPGYFRHDTPRMGRYLGIYRDGRLAAMAGERMALPGWREISGVCTHPDHLGRGYAQRLVALATRRIAADGRRPFLHVSAANGRAKRIYEHLGYADRVALAHYVLRR
;
A
#
# COMPACT_ATOMS: atom_id res chain seq x y z
N MET A 1 -23.98 -1.26 -2.26
CA MET A 1 -22.62 -1.37 -2.86
C MET A 1 -21.62 -0.96 -1.80
N ASN A 2 -20.81 -1.90 -1.27
CA ASN A 2 -19.93 -1.60 -0.14
C ASN A 2 -18.89 -0.54 -0.52
N ALA A 3 -18.76 0.53 0.26
CA ALA A 3 -17.68 1.51 0.11
C ALA A 3 -16.30 0.83 0.25
N ALA A 4 -15.25 1.50 -0.20
CA ALA A 4 -13.89 1.04 0.09
C ALA A 4 -13.64 1.10 1.63
N PRO A 5 -12.61 0.42 2.15
CA PRO A 5 -12.44 0.25 3.59
C PRO A 5 -11.93 1.53 4.29
N ASP A 6 -12.53 1.89 5.43
CA ASP A 6 -12.00 2.92 6.35
C ASP A 6 -10.88 2.38 7.26
N ASN A 7 -10.84 1.05 7.46
CA ASN A 7 -9.83 0.38 8.29
C ASN A 7 -9.08 -0.70 7.48
N PRO A 8 -8.31 -0.31 6.45
CA PRO A 8 -7.81 -1.23 5.43
C PRO A 8 -6.78 -2.24 5.97
N ILE A 9 -5.94 -1.83 6.94
CA ILE A 9 -4.91 -2.71 7.52
C ILE A 9 -5.56 -3.84 8.32
N TRP A 10 -6.44 -3.48 9.27
CA TRP A 10 -7.19 -4.44 10.09
C TRP A 10 -8.00 -5.37 9.21
N GLN A 11 -8.83 -4.83 8.30
CA GLN A 11 -9.70 -5.65 7.46
C GLN A 11 -8.91 -6.62 6.60
N ALA A 12 -7.77 -6.22 6.03
CA ALA A 12 -6.91 -7.12 5.27
C ALA A 12 -6.37 -8.27 6.15
N LEU A 13 -5.81 -7.96 7.32
CA LEU A 13 -5.26 -8.94 8.24
C LEU A 13 -6.30 -9.87 8.88
N ARG A 14 -7.57 -9.44 8.92
CA ARG A 14 -8.71 -10.30 9.35
C ARG A 14 -9.39 -11.04 8.21
N SER A 15 -8.86 -10.96 6.99
CA SER A 15 -9.43 -11.62 5.81
C SER A 15 -8.33 -12.19 4.91
N ASP A 16 -8.19 -11.67 3.69
CA ASP A 16 -7.32 -12.18 2.62
C ASP A 16 -5.84 -12.24 3.02
N HIS A 17 -5.41 -11.42 3.98
CA HIS A 17 -4.02 -11.36 4.46
C HIS A 17 -3.81 -12.00 5.84
N ALA A 18 -4.74 -12.80 6.35
CA ALA A 18 -4.59 -13.46 7.66
C ALA A 18 -3.27 -14.23 7.81
N ALA A 19 -2.81 -14.91 6.76
CA ALA A 19 -1.54 -15.65 6.77
C ALA A 19 -0.27 -14.78 6.63
N LEU A 20 -0.41 -13.47 6.42
CA LEU A 20 0.72 -12.54 6.26
C LEU A 20 1.06 -11.77 7.56
N GLY A 21 0.27 -11.96 8.61
CA GLY A 21 0.44 -11.29 9.89
C GLY A 21 0.03 -12.16 11.07
N ALA A 22 -0.09 -11.52 12.22
CA ALA A 22 -0.58 -12.11 13.45
C ALA A 22 -1.47 -11.09 14.17
N GLY A 23 -2.36 -11.59 15.03
CA GLY A 23 -3.27 -10.75 15.78
C GLY A 23 -4.42 -11.53 16.40
N ASP A 24 -5.19 -10.83 17.21
CA ASP A 24 -6.41 -11.31 17.85
C ASP A 24 -7.61 -10.50 17.34
N ASP A 25 -8.71 -10.47 18.12
CA ASP A 25 -9.91 -9.70 17.78
C ASP A 25 -9.83 -8.22 18.17
N CYS A 26 -8.70 -7.79 18.75
CA CYS A 26 -8.44 -6.40 19.13
C CYS A 26 -7.41 -5.75 18.20
N ALA A 27 -6.29 -6.42 17.93
CA ALA A 27 -5.15 -5.86 17.23
C ALA A 27 -4.49 -6.87 16.29
N ALA A 28 -3.99 -6.39 15.14
CA ALA A 28 -3.29 -7.21 14.17
C ALA A 28 -2.14 -6.44 13.51
N ALA A 29 -1.03 -7.13 13.26
CA ALA A 29 0.15 -6.59 12.60
C ALA A 29 0.63 -7.52 11.47
N TYR A 30 1.13 -6.93 10.38
CA TYR A 30 1.88 -7.71 9.40
C TYR A 30 3.20 -8.19 10.00
N ARG A 31 3.69 -9.37 9.57
CA ARG A 31 5.06 -9.82 9.90
C ARG A 31 6.09 -8.77 9.48
N ALA A 32 7.20 -8.68 10.20
CA ALA A 32 8.16 -7.60 10.02
C ALA A 32 8.74 -7.61 8.61
N GLU A 33 8.96 -8.78 8.03
CA GLU A 33 9.52 -8.94 6.70
C GLU A 33 8.53 -8.55 5.61
N VAL A 34 7.22 -8.50 5.91
CA VAL A 34 6.15 -8.22 4.95
C VAL A 34 5.90 -6.72 4.83
N ALA A 35 5.54 -6.06 5.93
CA ALA A 35 5.20 -4.64 5.91
C ALA A 35 5.23 -4.00 7.32
N PRO A 36 5.50 -2.68 7.41
CA PRO A 36 5.51 -1.93 8.68
C PRO A 36 4.11 -1.51 9.16
N PHE A 37 3.06 -2.30 8.93
CA PHE A 37 1.69 -1.87 9.22
C PHE A 37 1.05 -2.63 10.37
N VAL A 38 0.28 -1.90 11.17
CA VAL A 38 -0.53 -2.41 12.28
C VAL A 38 -1.92 -1.78 12.26
N GLY A 39 -2.94 -2.54 12.66
CA GLY A 39 -4.33 -2.08 12.75
C GLY A 39 -4.99 -2.55 14.03
N VAL A 40 -5.97 -1.78 14.49
CA VAL A 40 -6.84 -2.11 15.63
C VAL A 40 -8.28 -2.25 15.17
N ALA A 41 -9.10 -3.01 15.89
CA ALA A 41 -10.49 -3.28 15.53
C ALA A 41 -11.36 -2.01 15.50
N ALA A 42 -11.16 -1.11 16.46
CA ALA A 42 -11.91 0.13 16.62
C ALA A 42 -11.04 1.23 17.24
N ALA A 43 -11.44 2.49 17.07
CA ALA A 43 -10.69 3.63 17.59
C ALA A 43 -10.65 3.66 19.12
N ASP A 44 -11.70 3.17 19.78
CA ASP A 44 -11.78 3.04 21.23
C ASP A 44 -11.24 1.69 21.74
N ALA A 45 -10.75 0.82 20.86
CA ALA A 45 -10.24 -0.47 21.26
C ALA A 45 -9.04 -0.32 22.20
N ARG A 46 -9.10 -1.02 23.34
CA ARG A 46 -8.07 -0.97 24.39
C ARG A 46 -7.06 -2.09 24.19
N CYS A 47 -6.40 -2.09 23.04
CA CYS A 47 -5.52 -3.18 22.61
C CYS A 47 -4.05 -2.96 22.98
N GLY A 48 -3.75 -2.09 23.95
CA GLY A 48 -2.39 -1.61 24.20
C GLY A 48 -1.36 -2.72 24.37
N GLU A 49 -1.65 -3.70 25.22
CA GLU A 49 -0.77 -4.84 25.50
C GLU A 49 -0.65 -5.78 24.31
N ALA A 50 -1.77 -6.14 23.66
CA ALA A 50 -1.78 -6.99 22.46
C ALA A 50 -0.97 -6.36 21.32
N LEU A 51 -1.14 -5.04 21.11
CA LEU A 51 -0.38 -4.29 20.12
C LEU A 51 1.11 -4.27 20.47
N ALA A 52 1.46 -3.98 21.73
CA ALA A 52 2.86 -3.98 22.17
C ALA A 52 3.54 -5.34 21.96
N ALA A 53 2.84 -6.44 22.24
CA ALA A 53 3.32 -7.80 21.98
C ALA A 53 3.54 -8.08 20.48
N LEU A 54 2.60 -7.67 19.62
CA LEU A 54 2.71 -7.82 18.16
C LEU A 54 3.85 -6.99 17.55
N LEU A 55 4.12 -5.83 18.14
CA LEU A 55 5.17 -4.93 17.65
C LEU A 55 6.57 -5.39 18.06
N GLY A 56 6.72 -6.13 19.16
CA GLY A 56 7.98 -6.76 19.56
C GLY A 56 9.15 -5.77 19.68
N GLU A 57 10.23 -6.03 18.95
CA GLU A 57 11.46 -5.22 18.92
C GLU A 57 11.48 -4.16 17.81
N ARG A 58 10.36 -3.95 17.11
CA ARG A 58 10.30 -2.92 16.07
C ARG A 58 10.54 -1.54 16.69
N GLU A 59 11.10 -0.65 15.88
CA GLU A 59 11.27 0.76 16.25
C GLU A 59 10.20 1.66 15.62
N THR A 60 9.56 1.20 14.55
CA THR A 60 8.59 1.99 13.79
C THR A 60 7.52 1.12 13.12
N CYS A 61 6.26 1.54 13.25
CA CYS A 61 5.11 0.97 12.56
C CYS A 61 4.10 2.06 12.19
N TYR A 62 3.24 1.79 11.21
CA TYR A 62 2.26 2.75 10.69
C TYR A 62 0.83 2.25 10.85
N LEU A 63 -0.07 3.18 11.14
CA LEU A 63 -1.52 2.99 11.20
C LEU A 63 -2.22 3.90 10.20
N VAL A 64 -3.31 3.41 9.63
CA VAL A 64 -4.11 4.13 8.63
C VAL A 64 -5.58 4.02 8.98
N GLY A 65 -6.27 5.16 9.00
CA GLY A 65 -7.70 5.28 9.24
C GLY A 65 -8.07 5.21 10.71
N VAL A 66 -8.13 4.00 11.27
CA VAL A 66 -8.52 3.77 12.67
C VAL A 66 -7.29 3.76 13.57
N ILE A 67 -7.23 4.73 14.49
CA ILE A 67 -6.08 4.98 15.35
C ILE A 67 -6.52 4.80 16.82
N PRO A 68 -5.83 3.97 17.63
CA PRO A 68 -6.13 3.86 19.06
C PRO A 68 -5.65 5.11 19.82
N PRO A 69 -6.23 5.45 20.97
CA PRO A 69 -5.85 6.64 21.73
C PRO A 69 -4.45 6.53 22.33
N GLN A 70 -3.97 5.32 22.59
CA GLN A 70 -2.66 5.07 23.19
C GLN A 70 -2.15 3.67 22.87
N VAL A 71 -0.83 3.53 22.89
CA VAL A 71 -0.12 2.25 22.79
C VAL A 71 0.97 2.25 23.87
N PRO A 72 0.84 1.47 24.95
CA PRO A 72 1.82 1.42 26.02
C PRO A 72 3.24 1.14 25.50
N GLY A 73 4.20 1.96 25.95
CA GLY A 73 5.61 1.85 25.52
C GLY A 73 5.90 2.38 24.12
N TRP A 74 4.94 3.06 23.48
CA TRP A 74 5.09 3.65 22.15
C TRP A 74 4.53 5.08 22.13
N GLN A 75 5.18 5.92 21.34
CA GLN A 75 4.73 7.27 21.03
C GLN A 75 3.96 7.26 19.71
N LEU A 76 2.76 7.83 19.73
CA LEU A 76 1.92 7.99 18.56
C LEU A 76 2.15 9.38 17.96
N HIS A 77 2.73 9.42 16.76
CA HIS A 77 3.02 10.66 16.04
C HIS A 77 2.10 10.81 14.84
N ASP A 78 1.47 11.98 14.71
CA ASP A 78 0.72 12.33 13.50
C ASP A 78 1.68 12.35 12.30
N HIS A 79 1.36 11.56 11.29
CA HIS A 79 2.13 11.44 10.05
C HIS A 79 1.36 11.99 8.83
N GLY A 80 0.41 12.88 9.11
CA GLY A 80 -0.42 13.58 8.15
C GLY A 80 -1.63 12.77 7.71
N VAL A 81 -2.16 13.18 6.56
CA VAL A 81 -3.37 12.63 5.98
C VAL A 81 -3.04 11.98 4.64
N ILE A 82 -3.66 10.83 4.40
CA ILE A 82 -3.64 10.17 3.10
C ILE A 82 -5.03 10.21 2.48
N ASP A 83 -5.11 10.66 1.24
CA ASP A 83 -6.32 10.63 0.45
C ASP A 83 -6.51 9.21 -0.09
N GLN A 84 -7.65 8.61 0.24
CA GLN A 84 -8.04 7.35 -0.32
C GLN A 84 -8.87 7.58 -1.58
N MET A 85 -8.42 6.99 -2.68
CA MET A 85 -9.06 7.13 -3.98
C MET A 85 -9.55 5.78 -4.49
N VAL A 86 -10.66 5.79 -5.21
CA VAL A 86 -11.27 4.60 -5.84
C VAL A 86 -11.45 4.84 -7.32
N CYS A 87 -11.42 3.78 -8.12
CA CYS A 87 -11.65 3.86 -9.56
C CYS A 87 -12.90 3.05 -9.93
N ALA A 88 -13.90 3.73 -10.49
CA ALA A 88 -15.19 3.13 -10.81
C ALA A 88 -15.19 2.38 -12.15
N ALA A 89 -14.30 2.74 -13.07
CA ALA A 89 -14.20 2.16 -14.40
C ALA A 89 -12.75 1.84 -14.74
N VAL A 90 -12.53 0.79 -15.52
CA VAL A 90 -11.18 0.45 -15.97
C VAL A 90 -10.68 1.53 -16.93
N PRO A 91 -9.55 2.20 -16.65
CA PRO A 91 -9.01 3.22 -17.54
C PRO A 91 -8.46 2.60 -18.83
N GLU A 92 -8.44 3.38 -19.89
CA GLU A 92 -7.64 3.06 -21.07
C GLU A 92 -6.16 2.99 -20.66
N VAL A 93 -5.43 2.03 -21.24
CA VAL A 93 -4.00 1.87 -20.95
C VAL A 93 -3.20 2.74 -21.93
N PRO A 94 -2.51 3.79 -21.47
CA PRO A 94 -1.69 4.62 -22.35
C PRO A 94 -0.60 3.78 -23.04
N PRO A 95 -0.22 4.10 -24.29
CA PRO A 95 0.88 3.41 -24.97
C PRO A 95 2.21 3.59 -24.21
N GLY A 96 3.15 2.68 -24.44
CA GLY A 96 4.46 2.76 -23.79
C GLY A 96 5.27 1.48 -23.93
N PRO A 97 6.40 1.38 -23.23
CA PRO A 97 7.27 0.21 -23.30
C PRO A 97 6.56 -1.11 -22.96
N PRO A 98 7.21 -2.24 -23.30
CA PRO A 98 6.89 -3.54 -22.73
C PRO A 98 6.86 -3.48 -21.20
N VAL A 99 5.90 -4.18 -20.62
CA VAL A 99 5.73 -4.34 -19.17
C VAL A 99 5.90 -5.82 -18.86
N VAL A 100 6.64 -6.12 -17.80
CA VAL A 100 6.88 -7.49 -17.33
C VAL A 100 6.23 -7.69 -15.96
N GLU A 101 5.86 -8.93 -15.65
CA GLU A 101 5.47 -9.31 -14.30
C GLU A 101 6.73 -9.49 -13.44
N LEU A 102 6.75 -8.82 -12.29
CA LEU A 102 7.84 -8.92 -11.33
C LEU A 102 7.55 -10.04 -10.34
N GLY A 103 8.60 -10.79 -9.98
CA GLY A 103 8.52 -12.01 -9.19
C GLY A 103 9.82 -12.22 -8.42
N ALA A 104 10.02 -13.40 -7.84
CA ALA A 104 11.16 -13.66 -6.95
C ALA A 104 12.53 -13.31 -7.56
N GLY A 105 12.74 -13.62 -8.86
CA GLY A 105 13.99 -13.30 -9.57
C GLY A 105 14.25 -11.80 -9.80
N HIS A 106 13.29 -10.93 -9.48
CA HIS A 106 13.39 -9.48 -9.63
C HIS A 106 13.48 -8.76 -8.27
N LEU A 107 13.59 -9.49 -7.15
CA LEU A 107 13.49 -8.92 -5.81
C LEU A 107 14.54 -7.84 -5.55
N ASP A 108 15.79 -8.06 -5.94
CA ASP A 108 16.88 -7.11 -5.73
C ASP A 108 16.62 -5.80 -6.47
N ASP A 109 16.11 -5.86 -7.70
CA ASP A 109 15.74 -4.69 -8.49
C ASP A 109 14.56 -3.93 -7.86
N MET A 110 13.57 -4.64 -7.32
CA MET A 110 12.43 -4.04 -6.62
C MET A 110 12.88 -3.34 -5.34
N LEU A 111 13.75 -3.97 -4.54
CA LEU A 111 14.32 -3.39 -3.33
C LEU A 111 15.18 -2.15 -3.67
N ALA A 112 16.03 -2.24 -4.69
CA ALA A 112 16.87 -1.14 -5.13
C ALA A 112 16.04 0.07 -5.58
N LEU A 113 15.02 -0.14 -6.43
CA LEU A 113 14.16 0.96 -6.89
C LEU A 113 13.33 1.57 -5.76
N THR A 114 12.77 0.75 -4.87
CA THR A 114 11.93 1.24 -3.77
C THR A 114 12.74 1.95 -2.69
N ALA A 115 13.99 1.56 -2.44
CA ALA A 115 14.89 2.26 -1.52
C ALA A 115 15.13 3.74 -1.91
N LEU A 116 15.07 4.06 -3.21
CA LEU A 116 15.22 5.42 -3.72
C LEU A 116 14.01 6.33 -3.42
N VAL A 117 12.84 5.74 -3.14
CA VAL A 117 11.57 6.48 -3.07
C VAL A 117 10.88 6.34 -1.71
N TYR A 118 10.92 5.15 -1.11
CA TYR A 118 10.20 4.78 0.12
C TYR A 118 11.10 3.92 1.04
N PRO A 119 12.18 4.49 1.61
CA PRO A 119 13.12 3.72 2.43
C PRO A 119 12.41 3.02 3.59
N GLY A 120 12.62 1.70 3.71
CA GLY A 120 12.09 0.86 4.80
C GLY A 120 10.62 0.42 4.68
N TYR A 121 9.86 0.94 3.72
CA TYR A 121 8.46 0.55 3.48
C TYR A 121 8.34 -0.77 2.71
N PHE A 122 9.14 -0.91 1.65
CA PHE A 122 9.23 -2.14 0.87
C PHE A 122 10.29 -3.05 1.47
N ARG A 123 9.93 -4.30 1.71
CA ARG A 123 10.70 -5.28 2.48
C ARG A 123 10.78 -6.59 1.72
N HIS A 124 11.63 -7.50 2.19
CA HIS A 124 11.91 -8.78 1.53
C HIS A 124 10.64 -9.58 1.17
N ASP A 125 9.67 -9.67 2.09
CA ASP A 125 8.43 -10.42 1.89
C ASP A 125 7.26 -9.55 1.41
N THR A 126 7.45 -8.25 1.15
CA THR A 126 6.39 -7.38 0.60
C THR A 126 5.80 -7.89 -0.72
N PRO A 127 6.56 -8.49 -1.66
CA PRO A 127 5.99 -9.10 -2.86
C PRO A 127 4.94 -10.18 -2.58
N ARG A 128 4.90 -10.79 -1.39
CA ARG A 128 3.87 -11.77 -1.02
C ARG A 128 2.48 -11.16 -0.89
N MET A 129 2.37 -9.83 -0.79
CA MET A 129 1.10 -9.13 -0.66
C MET A 129 0.31 -9.07 -1.98
N GLY A 130 0.94 -9.29 -3.14
CA GLY A 130 0.23 -9.29 -4.41
C GLY A 130 1.15 -9.19 -5.62
N ARG A 131 0.56 -8.90 -6.78
CA ARG A 131 1.25 -8.95 -8.07
C ARG A 131 1.90 -7.60 -8.37
N TYR A 132 3.05 -7.64 -9.03
CA TYR A 132 3.83 -6.44 -9.38
C TYR A 132 4.13 -6.42 -10.87
N LEU A 133 4.13 -5.21 -11.43
CA LEU A 133 4.42 -4.93 -12.83
C LEU A 133 5.62 -3.99 -12.90
N GLY A 134 6.51 -4.22 -13.86
CA GLY A 134 7.74 -3.46 -14.05
C GLY A 134 7.98 -3.04 -15.49
N ILE A 135 8.69 -1.94 -15.65
CA ILE A 135 9.26 -1.47 -16.93
C ILE A 135 10.76 -1.43 -16.77
N TYR A 136 11.48 -2.17 -17.61
CA TYR A 136 12.94 -2.11 -17.70
C TYR A 136 13.40 -1.15 -18.81
N ARG A 137 14.49 -0.41 -18.54
CA ARG A 137 15.24 0.38 -19.52
C ARG A 137 16.72 0.15 -19.31
N ASP A 138 17.43 -0.18 -20.39
CA ASP A 138 18.89 -0.35 -20.37
C ASP A 138 19.36 -1.33 -19.29
N GLY A 139 18.61 -2.43 -19.11
CA GLY A 139 18.90 -3.48 -18.12
C GLY A 139 18.50 -3.14 -16.68
N ARG A 140 17.93 -1.96 -16.39
CA ARG A 140 17.54 -1.52 -15.04
C ARG A 140 16.03 -1.38 -14.90
N LEU A 141 15.49 -1.73 -13.73
CA LEU A 141 14.09 -1.49 -13.39
C LEU A 141 13.82 0.02 -13.29
N ALA A 142 13.20 0.58 -14.33
CA ALA A 142 12.97 2.01 -14.48
C ALA A 142 11.69 2.48 -13.77
N ALA A 143 10.68 1.62 -13.66
CA ALA A 143 9.46 1.90 -12.92
C ALA A 143 8.76 0.61 -12.51
N MET A 144 8.01 0.66 -11.42
CA MET A 144 7.12 -0.42 -10.99
C MET A 144 5.82 0.11 -10.37
N ALA A 145 4.81 -0.74 -10.37
CA ALA A 145 3.59 -0.61 -9.58
C ALA A 145 3.14 -2.01 -9.19
N GLY A 146 2.44 -2.15 -8.07
CA GLY A 146 1.91 -3.44 -7.69
C GLY A 146 0.75 -3.35 -6.72
N GLU A 147 0.54 -4.46 -6.06
CA GLU A 147 -0.59 -4.67 -5.17
C GLU A 147 -0.14 -4.74 -3.71
N ARG A 148 -0.97 -4.20 -2.83
CA ARG A 148 -0.74 -4.27 -1.38
C ARG A 148 -1.98 -4.81 -0.67
N MET A 149 -2.72 -4.01 0.10
CA MET A 149 -3.79 -4.52 0.95
C MET A 149 -4.90 -5.21 0.13
N ALA A 150 -5.24 -6.43 0.54
CA ALA A 150 -6.33 -7.22 0.00
C ALA A 150 -7.40 -7.42 1.06
N LEU A 151 -8.66 -7.29 0.66
CA LEU A 151 -9.80 -7.55 1.53
C LEU A 151 -11.00 -7.91 0.62
N PRO A 152 -12.11 -8.42 1.18
CA PRO A 152 -13.24 -8.90 0.38
C PRO A 152 -13.73 -7.84 -0.62
N GLY A 153 -13.64 -8.18 -1.91
CA GLY A 153 -14.09 -7.34 -3.02
C GLY A 153 -13.21 -6.13 -3.36
N TRP A 154 -12.07 -5.92 -2.69
CA TRP A 154 -11.15 -4.82 -2.95
C TRP A 154 -9.69 -5.26 -3.08
N ARG A 155 -8.90 -4.44 -3.79
CA ARG A 155 -7.45 -4.57 -3.87
C ARG A 155 -6.79 -3.20 -3.97
N GLU A 156 -5.77 -3.00 -3.15
CA GLU A 156 -4.99 -1.77 -3.14
C GLU A 156 -3.90 -1.80 -4.22
N ILE A 157 -3.81 -0.73 -5.02
CA ILE A 157 -2.62 -0.41 -5.82
C ILE A 157 -1.62 0.34 -4.93
N SER A 158 -0.38 -0.10 -4.94
CA SER A 158 0.71 0.45 -4.15
C SER A 158 2.06 0.25 -4.85
N GLY A 159 3.15 0.64 -4.19
CA GLY A 159 4.50 0.47 -4.72
C GLY A 159 4.72 1.17 -6.06
N VAL A 160 3.97 2.24 -6.34
CA VAL A 160 4.11 3.03 -7.56
C VAL A 160 5.36 3.90 -7.40
N CYS A 161 6.43 3.54 -8.11
CA CYS A 161 7.66 4.30 -8.14
C CYS A 161 8.28 4.29 -9.54
N THR A 162 9.05 5.33 -9.82
CA THR A 162 9.78 5.51 -11.07
C THR A 162 11.14 6.05 -10.70
N HIS A 163 12.18 5.42 -11.26
CA HIS A 163 13.55 5.82 -11.04
C HIS A 163 13.73 7.30 -11.46
N PRO A 164 14.49 8.13 -10.70
CA PRO A 164 14.67 9.56 -10.99
C PRO A 164 15.03 9.89 -12.45
N ASP A 165 15.96 9.13 -13.05
CA ASP A 165 16.37 9.30 -14.46
C ASP A 165 15.29 8.99 -15.51
N HIS A 166 14.17 8.38 -15.09
CA HIS A 166 13.09 7.92 -15.96
C HIS A 166 11.74 8.62 -15.68
N LEU A 167 11.75 9.72 -14.90
CA LEU A 167 10.56 10.53 -14.64
C LEU A 167 10.03 11.22 -15.90
N GLY A 168 8.74 11.59 -15.89
CA GLY A 168 8.12 12.36 -16.98
C GLY A 168 7.79 11.56 -18.24
N ARG A 169 7.96 10.23 -18.22
CA ARG A 169 7.79 9.35 -19.40
C ARG A 169 6.45 8.58 -19.42
N GLY A 170 5.51 8.93 -18.55
CA GLY A 170 4.19 8.26 -18.46
C GLY A 170 4.20 6.84 -17.88
N TYR A 171 5.32 6.36 -17.33
CA TYR A 171 5.45 4.97 -16.84
C TYR A 171 4.49 4.64 -15.69
N ALA A 172 4.38 5.53 -14.70
CA ALA A 172 3.44 5.36 -13.60
C ALA A 172 1.99 5.26 -14.10
N GLN A 173 1.59 6.12 -15.04
CA GLN A 173 0.23 6.10 -15.60
C GLN A 173 -0.08 4.75 -16.27
N ARG A 174 0.83 4.28 -17.12
CA ARG A 174 0.69 2.99 -17.81
C ARG A 174 0.63 1.81 -16.83
N LEU A 175 1.53 1.77 -15.84
CA LEU A 175 1.59 0.70 -14.86
C LEU A 175 0.34 0.66 -13.97
N VAL A 176 -0.14 1.82 -13.51
CA VAL A 176 -1.37 1.92 -12.71
C VAL A 176 -2.59 1.51 -13.53
N ALA A 177 -2.72 1.94 -14.79
CA ALA A 177 -3.83 1.54 -15.66
C ALA A 177 -3.85 0.00 -15.86
N LEU A 178 -2.68 -0.60 -16.08
CA LEU A 178 -2.53 -2.05 -16.20
C LEU A 178 -2.91 -2.80 -14.92
N ALA A 179 -2.42 -2.33 -13.77
CA ALA A 179 -2.76 -2.91 -12.46
C ALA A 179 -4.27 -2.78 -12.17
N THR A 180 -4.86 -1.62 -12.47
CA THR A 180 -6.31 -1.36 -12.34
C THR A 180 -7.12 -2.36 -13.16
N ARG A 181 -6.74 -2.56 -14.43
CA ARG A 181 -7.38 -3.54 -15.31
C ARG A 181 -7.25 -4.98 -14.78
N ARG A 182 -6.09 -5.36 -14.24
CA ARG A 182 -5.86 -6.69 -13.67
C ARG A 182 -6.73 -6.93 -12.44
N ILE A 183 -6.81 -5.95 -11.54
CA ILE A 183 -7.68 -6.00 -10.36
C ILE A 183 -9.15 -6.17 -10.75
N ALA A 184 -9.61 -5.39 -11.74
CA ALA A 184 -10.99 -5.49 -12.24
C ALA A 184 -11.29 -6.85 -12.89
N ALA A 185 -10.33 -7.42 -13.62
CA ALA A 185 -10.46 -8.74 -14.23
C ALA A 185 -10.61 -9.87 -13.19
N ASP A 186 -10.06 -9.69 -11.99
CA ASP A 186 -10.27 -10.61 -10.86
C ASP A 186 -11.61 -10.41 -10.14
N GLY A 187 -12.51 -9.56 -10.67
CA GLY A 187 -13.78 -9.21 -10.03
C GLY A 187 -13.62 -8.35 -8.76
N ARG A 188 -12.47 -7.71 -8.58
CA ARG A 188 -12.19 -6.84 -7.43
C ARG A 188 -12.22 -5.37 -7.83
N ARG A 189 -12.49 -4.51 -6.84
CA ARG A 189 -12.45 -3.06 -7.04
C ARG A 189 -11.09 -2.49 -6.64
N PRO A 190 -10.47 -1.68 -7.50
CA PRO A 190 -9.19 -1.05 -7.21
C PRO A 190 -9.39 0.18 -6.31
N PHE A 191 -8.48 0.35 -5.35
CA PHE A 191 -8.34 1.57 -4.58
C PHE A 191 -6.85 1.85 -4.36
N LEU A 192 -6.52 3.06 -3.91
CA LEU A 192 -5.17 3.42 -3.52
C LEU A 192 -5.18 4.51 -2.46
N HIS A 193 -4.03 4.73 -1.85
CA HIS A 193 -3.79 5.88 -0.99
C HIS A 193 -2.68 6.73 -1.56
N VAL A 194 -2.83 8.04 -1.45
CA VAL A 194 -1.80 9.03 -1.80
C VAL A 194 -1.69 10.03 -0.67
N SER A 195 -0.46 10.46 -0.32
CA SER A 195 -0.30 11.56 0.63
C SER A 195 -1.00 12.80 0.08
N ALA A 196 -1.78 13.50 0.92
CA ALA A 196 -2.43 14.75 0.54
C ALA A 196 -1.43 15.82 0.06
N ALA A 197 -0.17 15.74 0.51
CA ALA A 197 0.92 16.61 0.07
C ALA A 197 1.48 16.25 -1.33
N ASN A 198 1.19 15.05 -1.85
CA ASN A 198 1.70 14.57 -3.14
C ASN A 198 0.74 14.88 -4.30
N GLY A 199 0.54 16.18 -4.56
CA GLY A 199 -0.35 16.65 -5.61
C GLY A 199 0.03 16.17 -7.02
N ARG A 200 1.31 15.83 -7.26
CA ARG A 200 1.76 15.25 -8.54
C ARG A 200 1.20 13.84 -8.74
N ALA A 201 1.31 12.97 -7.73
CA ALA A 201 0.76 11.62 -7.82
C ALA A 201 -0.77 11.65 -7.86
N LYS A 202 -1.41 12.52 -7.07
CA LYS A 202 -2.87 12.68 -7.09
C LYS A 202 -3.41 12.98 -8.49
N ARG A 203 -2.80 13.95 -9.22
CA ARG A 203 -3.16 14.25 -10.61
C ARG A 203 -3.01 13.08 -11.58
N ILE A 204 -2.02 12.20 -11.36
CA ILE A 204 -1.86 10.98 -12.16
C ILE A 204 -3.08 10.07 -11.97
N TYR A 205 -3.50 9.88 -10.73
CA TYR A 205 -4.63 9.02 -10.41
C TYR A 205 -5.96 9.61 -10.91
N GLU A 206 -6.18 10.92 -10.74
CA GLU A 206 -7.35 11.63 -11.26
C GLU A 206 -7.47 11.47 -12.79
N HIS A 207 -6.36 11.62 -13.52
CA HIS A 207 -6.33 11.41 -14.97
C HIS A 207 -6.70 9.97 -15.39
N LEU A 208 -6.42 9.00 -14.52
CA LEU A 208 -6.81 7.60 -14.72
C LEU A 208 -8.23 7.28 -14.22
N GLY A 209 -9.02 8.30 -13.86
CA GLY A 209 -10.40 8.12 -13.40
C GLY A 209 -10.52 7.66 -11.94
N TYR A 210 -9.47 7.82 -11.12
CA TYR A 210 -9.61 7.69 -9.68
C TYR A 210 -10.24 8.96 -9.11
N ALA A 211 -11.21 8.78 -8.22
CA ALA A 211 -11.86 9.86 -7.49
C ALA A 211 -11.58 9.73 -6.00
N ASP A 212 -11.47 10.87 -5.31
CA ASP A 212 -11.39 10.92 -3.86
C ASP A 212 -12.61 10.24 -3.24
N ARG A 213 -12.38 9.39 -2.24
CA ARG A 213 -13.45 8.83 -1.39
C ARG A 213 -13.47 9.51 -0.03
N VAL A 214 -12.34 9.46 0.67
CA VAL A 214 -12.20 9.93 2.05
C VAL A 214 -10.73 10.22 2.36
N ALA A 215 -10.51 11.19 3.24
CA ALA A 215 -9.21 11.47 3.80
C ALA A 215 -9.03 10.67 5.10
N LEU A 216 -7.97 9.88 5.20
CA LEU A 216 -7.69 9.01 6.35
C LEU A 216 -6.51 9.53 7.16
N ALA A 217 -6.62 9.43 8.48
CA ALA A 217 -5.52 9.67 9.39
C ALA A 217 -4.38 8.66 9.11
N HIS A 218 -3.15 9.16 9.05
CA HIS A 218 -1.95 8.33 8.95
C HIS A 218 -1.04 8.65 10.11
N TYR A 219 -0.75 7.64 10.91
CA TYR A 219 0.06 7.79 12.12
C TYR A 219 1.25 6.85 12.08
N VAL A 220 2.31 7.27 12.75
CA VAL A 220 3.49 6.45 12.98
C VAL A 220 3.66 6.22 14.48
N LEU A 221 3.81 4.96 14.87
CA LEU A 221 4.27 4.55 16.19
C LEU A 221 5.78 4.55 16.20
N ARG A 222 6.37 5.17 17.21
CA ARG A 222 7.82 5.16 17.49
C ARG A 222 8.08 4.75 18.91
N ARG A 223 9.13 3.95 19.12
CA ARG A 223 9.60 3.60 20.47
C ARG A 223 10.51 4.70 21.02
#